data_AF-A0A920AAC5-F1
#
_entry.id   AF-A0A920AAC5-F1
#
_cell.length_a   1.000
_cell.length_b   1.000
_cell.length_c   1.000
_cell.angle_alpha   90.00
_cell.angle_beta   90.00
_cell.angle_gamma   90.00
#
_symmetry.space_group_name_H-M   'P 1'
#
loop_
_entity.id
_entity.type
_entity.pdbx_description
1 polymer ?
#
loop_
_entity_poly.entity_id
_entity_poly.type
_entity_poly.pdbx_seq_one_letter_code
_entity_poly.pdbx_strand_id
1 'polypeptide(L)' 'MIDIQKEINGLEERLKSRLGWGLPVIIDPPELETRVAILMSKAEERGYDLPQKALFLWLKK' A
#
# COMPACT_ATOMS: atom_id res chain seq x y z
N MET A 1 13.52 -3.87 15.02
CA MET A 1 13.24 -2.42 15.11
C MET A 1 13.41 -1.88 13.70
N ILE A 2 12.35 -1.30 13.11
CA ILE A 2 12.38 -0.78 11.74
C ILE A 2 13.02 0.61 11.81
N ASP A 3 14.17 0.80 11.15
CA ASP A 3 14.92 2.06 11.16
C ASP A 3 14.32 3.10 10.19
N ILE A 4 13.07 3.51 10.42
CA ILE A 4 12.36 4.51 9.59
C ILE A 4 13.10 5.87 9.53
N GLN A 5 13.95 6.12 10.52
CA GLN A 5 14.79 7.32 10.63
C GLN A 5 15.82 7.44 9.49
N LYS A 6 16.27 6.31 8.91
CA LYS A 6 17.27 6.28 7.83
C LYS A 6 16.67 6.61 6.46
N GLU A 7 15.38 6.38 6.26
CA GLU A 7 14.72 6.61 4.97
C GLU A 7 14.22 8.05 4.80
N ILE A 8 14.05 8.81 5.88
CA ILE A 8 13.53 10.19 5.84
C ILE A 8 14.69 11.20 5.98
N ASN A 9 15.32 11.53 4.86
CA ASN A 9 16.34 12.58 4.78
C ASN A 9 15.72 13.97 5.00
N GLY A 10 16.35 14.79 5.85
CA GLY A 10 15.92 16.18 6.12
C GLY A 10 14.92 16.36 7.29
N LEU A 11 14.57 15.29 8.02
CA LEU A 11 13.70 15.37 9.18
C LEU A 11 14.49 15.75 10.46
N GLU A 12 13.93 16.64 11.28
CA GLU A 12 14.51 17.01 12.59
C GLU A 12 14.55 15.82 13.57
N GLU A 13 15.58 15.76 14.41
CA GLU A 13 15.80 14.64 15.36
C GLU A 13 14.62 14.40 16.33
N ARG A 14 13.91 15.45 16.75
CA ARG A 14 12.72 15.32 17.61
C ARG A 14 11.57 14.56 16.94
N LEU A 15 11.44 14.67 15.62
CA LEU A 15 10.41 13.98 14.84
C LEU A 15 10.81 12.54 14.55
N LYS A 16 12.10 12.29 14.27
CA LYS A 16 12.66 10.93 14.13
C LYS A 16 12.48 10.11 15.42
N SER A 17 12.74 10.72 16.57
CA SER A 17 12.49 10.11 17.87
C SER A 17 11.01 9.75 17.99
N ARG A 18 10.10 10.74 17.85
CA ARG A 18 8.63 10.54 17.95
C ARG A 18 8.10 9.43 17.04
N LEU A 19 8.52 9.38 15.78
CA LEU A 19 8.10 8.34 14.83
C LEU A 19 8.62 6.95 15.22
N GLY A 20 9.77 6.87 15.89
CA GLY A 20 10.33 5.61 16.41
C GLY A 20 9.59 5.02 17.61
N TRP A 21 8.79 5.81 18.34
CA TRP A 21 7.95 5.33 19.45
C TRP A 21 6.61 4.74 19.00
N GLY A 22 6.24 4.91 17.73
CA GLY A 22 5.05 4.26 17.16
C GLY A 22 5.25 2.75 16.99
N LEU A 23 4.19 2.04 16.59
CA LEU A 23 4.29 0.67 16.11
C LEU A 23 4.53 0.71 14.59
N PRO A 24 5.79 0.65 14.11
CA PRO A 24 6.04 0.64 12.68
C PRO A 24 5.51 -0.66 12.09
N VAL A 25 4.66 -0.53 11.07
CA VAL A 25 4.17 -1.64 10.27
C VAL A 25 4.69 -1.44 8.86
N ILE A 26 5.40 -2.44 8.35
CA ILE A 26 5.82 -2.46 6.95
C ILE A 26 4.59 -2.77 6.12
N ILE A 27 4.41 -1.99 5.04
CA ILE A 27 3.39 -2.27 4.04
C ILE A 27 4.09 -2.97 2.89
N ASP A 28 3.85 -4.27 2.75
CA ASP A 28 4.31 -5.03 1.61
C ASP A 28 3.35 -4.88 0.42
N PRO A 29 3.83 -5.09 -0.82
CA PRO A 29 2.96 -5.15 -1.97
C PRO A 29 1.83 -6.17 -1.76
N PRO A 30 0.57 -5.81 -2.02
CA PRO A 30 -0.56 -6.71 -1.84
C PRO A 30 -0.47 -7.92 -2.77
N GLU A 31 -0.98 -9.05 -2.29
CA GLU A 31 -1.16 -10.26 -3.08
C GLU A 31 -2.18 -10.05 -4.22
N LEU A 32 -2.21 -10.99 -5.16
CA LEU A 32 -3.08 -10.92 -6.35
C LEU A 32 -4.54 -10.71 -5.98
N GLU A 33 -5.05 -11.45 -4.99
CA GLU A 33 -6.44 -11.36 -4.56
C GLU A 33 -6.77 -9.96 -4.01
N THR A 34 -5.89 -9.42 -3.15
CA THR A 34 -6.03 -8.08 -2.58
C THR A 34 -5.92 -7.01 -3.67
N ARG A 35 -5.02 -7.17 -4.65
CA ARG A 35 -4.92 -6.26 -5.81
C ARG A 35 -6.20 -6.23 -6.63
N VAL A 36 -6.81 -7.39 -6.87
CA VAL A 36 -8.11 -7.48 -7.58
C VAL A 36 -9.20 -6.78 -6.77
N ALA A 37 -9.28 -7.03 -5.45
CA ALA A 37 -10.28 -6.40 -4.59
C ALA A 37 -10.16 -4.86 -4.58
N ILE A 38 -8.93 -4.34 -4.49
CA ILE A 38 -8.66 -2.89 -4.55
C ILE A 38 -9.14 -2.32 -5.89
N LEU A 39 -8.83 -2.98 -7.01
CA LEU A 39 -9.22 -2.50 -8.33
C LEU A 39 -10.73 -2.57 -8.56
N MET A 40 -11.41 -3.60 -8.07
CA MET A 40 -12.88 -3.69 -8.10
C MET A 40 -13.51 -2.53 -7.32
N SER A 41 -13.06 -2.30 -6.08
CA SER A 41 -13.56 -1.18 -5.26
C SER A 41 -13.33 0.18 -5.93
N LYS A 42 -12.18 0.37 -6.60
CA LYS A 42 -11.90 1.60 -7.37
C LYS A 42 -12.68 1.72 -8.67
N ALA A 43 -13.04 0.61 -9.31
CA ALA A 43 -13.90 0.60 -10.48
C ALA A 43 -15.32 1.01 -10.11
N GLU A 44 -15.87 0.43 -9.02
CA GLU A 44 -17.17 0.77 -8.47
C GLU A 44 -17.26 2.25 -8.06
N GLU A 45 -16.25 2.76 -7.33
CA GLU A 45 -16.16 4.18 -6.93
C GLU A 45 -16.23 5.13 -8.14
N ARG A 46 -15.71 4.69 -9.29
CA ARG A 46 -15.65 5.48 -10.53
C ARG A 46 -16.80 5.17 -11.50
N GLY A 47 -17.70 4.26 -11.14
CA GLY A 47 -18.83 3.86 -12.00
C GLY A 47 -18.43 3.01 -13.22
N TYR A 48 -17.28 2.35 -13.19
CA TYR A 48 -16.88 1.42 -14.23
C TYR A 48 -17.34 -0.01 -13.91
N ASP A 49 -18.00 -0.65 -14.86
CA ASP A 49 -18.27 -2.09 -14.81
C ASP A 49 -17.02 -2.84 -15.30
N LEU A 50 -16.22 -3.34 -14.36
CA LEU A 50 -15.02 -4.12 -14.66
C LEU A 50 -15.24 -5.62 -14.38
N PRO A 51 -15.12 -6.49 -15.41
CA PRO A 51 -15.22 -7.92 -15.19
C PRO A 51 -14.03 -8.44 -14.39
N GLN A 52 -14.29 -9.04 -13.23
CA GLN A 52 -13.26 -9.59 -12.34
C GLN A 52 -12.30 -10.57 -13.05
N LYS A 53 -12.82 -11.38 -13.98
CA LYS A 53 -12.01 -12.31 -14.78
C LYS A 53 -10.97 -11.61 -15.66
N ALA A 54 -11.29 -10.43 -16.19
CA ALA A 54 -10.36 -9.63 -16.98
C ALA A 54 -9.24 -9.05 -16.12
N LEU A 55 -9.56 -8.61 -14.90
CA LEU A 55 -8.60 -8.14 -13.89
C LEU A 55 -7.60 -9.23 -13.51
N PHE A 56 -8.06 -10.45 -13.24
CA PHE A 56 -7.18 -11.58 -12.97
C PHE A 56 -6.23 -11.87 -14.13
N LEU A 57 -6.70 -11.77 -15.38
CA LEU A 57 -5.85 -11.99 -16.55
C LEU A 57 -4.79 -10.88 -16.71
N TRP A 58 -5.18 -9.63 -16.47
CA TRP A 58 -4.27 -8.48 -16.52
C TRP A 58 -3.19 -8.53 -15.44
N LEU A 59 -3.54 -8.95 -14.22
CA LEU A 59 -2.63 -8.97 -13.07
C LEU A 59 -1.80 -10.25 -12.95
N LYS A 60 -2.15 -11.32 -13.66
CA LYS A 60 -1.40 -12.60 -13.69
C LYS A 60 -0.32 -12.62 -14.79
N LYS A 61 -0.27 -11.60 -15.63
CA LYS A 61 0.66 -11.48 -16.75
C LYS A 61 1.98 -10.85 -16.30
#